data_AF-A0A6J4S877-F1
#
_entry.id   AF-A0A6J4S877-F1
#
_cell.length_a   1.000
_cell.length_b   1.000
_cell.length_c   1.000
_cell.angle_alpha   90.00
_cell.angle_beta   90.00
_cell.angle_gamma   90.00
#
_symmetry.space_group_name_H-M   'P 1'
#
loop_
_entity.id
_entity.type
_entity.pdbx_description
1 polymer ?
#
loop_
_entity_poly.entity_id
_entity_poly.type
_entity_poly.pdbx_seq_one_letter_code
_entity_poly.pdbx_strand_id
1 'polypeptide(L)'
;MPRGRPCTLLGVEPLEGIAAADALLGRAFPLPSAPLPLTRWTEVHAVGEAAEVEWNLDDSRAGAPGRLALLVSARAVPTQLADGPVSLHGSVALRSAPLAEAQESLRPVTELLWQADGLHLRLTAQGPWEHETLLSIAAGVR
;
A
#
# COMPACT_ATOMS: atom_id res chain seq x y z
N MET A 1 17.05 -27.57 20.63
CA MET A 1 16.31 -27.25 19.40
C MET A 1 15.37 -26.09 19.69
N PRO A 2 15.73 -24.83 19.43
CA PRO A 2 14.81 -23.73 19.62
C PRO A 2 13.73 -23.80 18.53
N ARG A 3 12.48 -23.81 18.98
CA ARG A 3 11.25 -23.84 18.18
C ARG A 3 11.21 -22.61 17.28
N GLY A 4 10.94 -22.81 15.99
CA GLY A 4 10.62 -21.73 15.07
C GLY A 4 9.48 -20.91 15.64
N ARG A 5 9.70 -19.60 15.83
CA ARG A 5 8.62 -18.68 16.17
C ARG A 5 7.63 -18.72 15.01
N PRO A 6 6.32 -18.97 15.24
CA PRO A 6 5.35 -18.71 14.20
C PRO A 6 5.49 -17.24 13.82
N CYS A 7 5.59 -16.95 12.52
CA CYS A 7 5.51 -15.61 11.98
C CYS A 7 4.30 -14.94 12.61
N THR A 8 4.54 -13.98 13.49
CA THR A 8 3.52 -13.21 14.17
C THR A 8 2.64 -12.61 13.07
N LEU A 9 1.36 -12.96 13.06
CA LEU A 9 0.32 -12.15 12.43
C LEU A 9 0.57 -10.73 12.96
N LEU A 10 1.15 -9.85 12.15
CA LEU A 10 1.23 -8.43 12.48
C LEU A 10 -0.22 -8.03 12.73
N GLY A 11 -0.54 -7.69 13.97
CA GLY A 11 -1.88 -7.24 14.33
C GLY A 11 -2.22 -6.03 13.48
N VAL A 12 -3.33 -6.12 12.75
CA VAL A 12 -3.92 -4.98 12.06
C VAL A 12 -4.90 -4.35 13.04
N GLU A 13 -4.60 -3.16 13.52
CA GLU A 13 -5.45 -2.43 14.48
C GLU A 13 -5.94 -1.13 13.83
N PRO A 14 -7.25 -0.82 13.87
CA PRO A 14 -7.75 0.42 13.31
C PRO A 14 -7.22 1.63 14.07
N LEU A 15 -6.82 2.67 13.34
CA LEU A 15 -6.37 3.95 13.86
C LEU A 15 -7.41 5.04 13.60
N GLU A 16 -7.54 5.97 14.54
CA GLU A 16 -8.45 7.11 14.40
C GLU A 16 -7.84 8.20 13.50
N GLY A 17 -7.83 7.94 12.20
CA GLY A 17 -7.39 8.87 11.17
C GLY A 17 -5.87 9.06 11.06
N ILE A 18 -5.46 10.00 10.20
CA ILE A 18 -4.05 10.23 9.82
C ILE A 18 -3.23 10.73 11.01
N ALA A 19 -3.79 11.52 11.92
CA ALA A 19 -3.07 12.01 13.09
C ALA A 19 -2.59 10.87 14.01
N ALA A 20 -3.34 9.76 14.09
CA ALA A 20 -2.91 8.58 14.83
C ALA A 20 -1.78 7.82 14.10
N ALA A 21 -1.78 7.81 12.76
CA ALA A 21 -0.66 7.32 11.98
C ALA A 21 0.60 8.19 12.15
N ASP A 22 0.45 9.51 12.19
CA ASP A 22 1.56 10.44 12.44
C ASP A 22 2.21 10.15 13.81
N ALA A 23 1.37 9.95 14.83
CA ALA A 23 1.82 9.62 16.18
C ALA A 23 2.56 8.27 16.22
N LEU A 24 2.07 7.26 15.50
CA LEU A 24 2.71 5.95 15.40
C LEU A 24 4.08 6.03 14.72
N LEU A 25 4.19 6.81 13.64
CA LEU A 25 5.45 6.99 12.90
C LEU A 25 6.42 7.96 13.59
N GLY A 26 5.94 8.76 14.54
CA GLY A 26 6.71 9.85 15.17
C GLY A 26 7.02 11.01 14.21
N ARG A 27 6.31 11.09 13.09
CA ARG A 27 6.43 12.10 12.02
C ARG A 27 5.16 12.12 11.18
N ALA A 28 4.98 13.18 10.39
CA ALA A 28 3.88 13.24 9.43
C ALA A 28 3.92 12.04 8.46
N PHE A 29 2.75 11.43 8.26
CA PHE A 29 2.53 10.36 7.29
C PHE A 29 2.69 10.94 5.88
N PRO A 30 3.55 10.37 5.03
CA PRO A 30 3.79 10.91 3.71
C PRO A 30 2.59 10.59 2.80
N LEU A 31 1.80 11.61 2.49
CA LEU A 31 0.61 11.47 1.65
C LEU A 31 0.97 11.70 0.18
N PRO A 32 0.31 11.00 -0.76
CA PRO A 32 0.47 11.29 -2.17
C PRO A 32 -0.07 12.68 -2.48
N SER A 33 0.73 13.53 -3.14
CA SER A 33 0.27 14.82 -3.65
C SER A 33 -0.49 14.73 -4.98
N ALA A 34 -0.42 13.58 -5.66
CA ALA A 34 -1.17 13.34 -6.88
C ALA A 34 -2.67 13.22 -6.56
N PRO A 35 -3.57 13.79 -7.38
CA PRO A 35 -5.00 13.65 -7.17
C PRO A 35 -5.41 12.18 -7.32
N LEU A 36 -6.05 11.65 -6.29
CA LEU A 36 -6.65 10.32 -6.35
C LEU A 36 -8.02 10.40 -7.03
N PRO A 37 -8.48 9.30 -7.68
CA PRO A 37 -9.87 9.16 -8.08
C PRO A 37 -10.82 9.37 -6.89
N LEU A 38 -12.11 9.59 -7.18
CA LEU A 38 -13.11 9.90 -6.15
C LEU A 38 -13.08 8.86 -5.03
N THR A 39 -12.62 9.29 -3.86
CA THR A 39 -12.56 8.46 -2.66
C THR A 39 -13.92 8.44 -2.00
N ARG A 40 -14.47 7.23 -1.76
CA ARG A 40 -15.74 7.07 -1.02
C ARG A 40 -15.50 7.12 0.48
N TRP A 41 -14.49 6.41 0.96
CA TRP A 41 -14.03 6.47 2.35
C TRP A 41 -12.55 6.11 2.47
N THR A 42 -11.96 6.50 3.59
CA THR A 42 -10.55 6.23 3.93
C THR A 42 -10.51 5.46 5.25
N GLU A 43 -9.68 4.44 5.32
CA GLU A 43 -9.37 3.71 6.54
C GLU A 43 -7.89 3.87 6.87
N VAL A 44 -7.56 3.89 8.16
CA VAL A 44 -6.19 4.00 8.64
C VAL A 44 -5.97 2.87 9.63
N HIS A 45 -4.87 2.14 9.47
CA HIS A 45 -4.56 0.94 10.24
C HIS A 45 -3.11 0.98 10.74
N ALA A 46 -2.87 0.48 11.93
CA ALA A 46 -1.55 0.07 12.38
C ALA A 46 -1.31 -1.35 11.92
N VAL A 47 -0.15 -1.62 11.32
CA VAL A 47 0.31 -2.95 10.92
C VAL A 47 1.61 -3.23 11.67
N GLY A 48 1.49 -3.67 12.92
CA GLY A 48 2.61 -3.68 13.86
C GLY A 48 3.16 -2.26 14.12
N GLU A 49 4.44 -2.02 13.81
CA GLU A 49 5.07 -0.69 13.93
C GLU A 49 4.90 0.19 12.67
N ALA A 50 4.18 -0.31 11.64
CA ALA A 50 3.89 0.43 10.41
C ALA A 50 2.49 1.06 10.46
N ALA A 51 2.27 2.09 9.65
CA ALA A 51 0.95 2.66 9.41
C ALA A 51 0.55 2.39 7.95
N GLU A 52 -0.71 2.00 7.72
CA GLU A 52 -1.30 1.82 6.40
C GLU A 52 -2.53 2.70 6.26
N VAL A 53 -2.58 3.48 5.17
CA VAL A 53 -3.75 4.28 4.79
C VAL A 53 -4.37 3.64 3.55
N GLU A 54 -5.63 3.28 3.63
CA GLU A 54 -6.41 2.69 2.55
C GLU A 54 -7.47 3.68 2.05
N TRP A 55 -7.45 3.95 0.75
CA TRP A 55 -8.48 4.69 0.03
C TRP A 55 -9.36 3.72 -0.73
N ASN A 56 -10.62 3.62 -0.32
CA ASN A 56 -11.65 2.89 -1.05
C ASN A 56 -12.30 3.84 -2.04
N LEU A 57 -12.05 3.59 -3.33
CA LEU A 57 -12.43 4.47 -4.41
C LEU A 57 -13.80 4.11 -4.97
N ASP A 58 -14.42 5.04 -5.68
CA ASP A 58 -15.67 4.76 -6.38
C ASP A 58 -15.44 3.86 -7.60
N ASP A 59 -15.74 2.57 -7.43
CA ASP A 59 -15.62 1.52 -8.43
C ASP A 59 -16.93 1.24 -9.19
N SER A 60 -17.96 2.08 -9.01
CA SER A 60 -19.30 1.86 -9.57
C SER A 60 -19.37 1.85 -11.11
N ARG A 61 -18.29 2.23 -11.79
CA ARG A 61 -18.19 2.29 -13.25
C ARG A 61 -17.27 1.20 -13.76
N ALA A 62 -17.62 0.61 -14.91
CA ALA A 62 -16.74 -0.32 -15.60
C ALA A 62 -15.39 0.34 -15.90
N GLY A 63 -14.30 -0.33 -15.50
CA GLY A 63 -12.95 0.21 -15.67
C GLY A 63 -12.50 1.20 -14.58
N ALA A 64 -13.29 1.43 -13.52
CA ALA A 64 -12.88 2.29 -12.43
C ALA A 64 -11.89 1.59 -11.48
N PRO A 65 -10.84 2.29 -10.98
CA PRO A 65 -9.94 1.75 -9.97
C PRO A 65 -10.68 1.55 -8.65
N GLY A 66 -10.46 0.41 -7.99
CA GLY A 66 -11.27 0.02 -6.82
C GLY A 66 -10.67 0.43 -5.47
N ARG A 67 -9.37 0.22 -5.30
CA ARG A 67 -8.71 0.44 -4.01
C ARG A 67 -7.25 0.82 -4.18
N LEU A 68 -6.77 1.66 -3.28
CA LEU A 68 -5.37 2.00 -3.13
C LEU A 68 -4.99 1.95 -1.65
N ALA A 69 -3.90 1.29 -1.29
CA ALA A 69 -3.39 1.26 0.08
C ALA A 69 -1.91 1.64 0.10
N LEU A 70 -1.51 2.56 0.96
CA LEU A 70 -0.13 2.97 1.18
C LEU A 70 0.30 2.57 2.59
N LEU A 71 1.25 1.64 2.69
CA LEU A 71 1.90 1.28 3.95
C LEU A 71 3.25 1.97 4.05
N VAL A 72 3.50 2.55 5.23
CA VAL A 72 4.71 3.27 5.57
C VAL A 72 5.34 2.65 6.83
N SER A 73 6.62 2.32 6.77
CA SER A 73 7.35 1.72 7.88
C SER A 73 8.78 2.24 7.97
N ALA A 74 9.33 2.30 9.19
CA ALA A 74 10.76 2.53 9.40
C ALA A 74 11.63 1.29 9.08
N ARG A 75 11.02 0.13 8.83
CA ARG A 75 11.71 -1.13 8.52
C ARG A 75 11.29 -1.65 7.16
N ALA A 76 12.11 -2.52 6.58
CA ALA A 76 11.80 -3.18 5.33
C ALA A 76 10.43 -3.86 5.38
N VAL A 77 9.55 -3.43 4.47
CA VAL A 77 8.20 -3.98 4.31
C VAL A 77 8.27 -5.16 3.34
N PRO A 78 7.79 -6.35 3.73
CA PRO A 78 7.74 -7.47 2.79
C PRO A 78 6.68 -7.23 1.72
N THR A 79 6.94 -7.76 0.52
CA THR A 79 5.91 -7.92 -0.51
C THR A 79 4.78 -8.81 0.01
N GLN A 80 3.53 -8.48 -0.33
CA GLN A 80 2.38 -9.35 -0.06
C GLN A 80 2.01 -10.22 -1.26
N LEU A 81 2.60 -9.94 -2.43
CA LEU A 81 2.34 -10.70 -3.64
C LEU A 81 3.29 -11.90 -3.75
N ALA A 82 2.82 -12.98 -4.36
CA ALA A 82 3.63 -14.16 -4.65
C ALA A 82 4.85 -13.82 -5.52
N ASP A 83 5.87 -14.68 -5.49
CA ASP A 83 7.05 -14.51 -6.33
C ASP A 83 6.71 -14.48 -7.82
N GLY A 84 7.37 -13.60 -8.55
CA GLY A 84 6.99 -13.20 -9.90
C GLY A 84 7.86 -12.05 -10.41
N PRO A 85 7.73 -11.69 -11.70
CA PRO A 85 8.58 -10.69 -12.33
C PRO A 85 8.44 -9.33 -11.65
N VAL A 86 9.58 -8.67 -11.46
CA VAL A 86 9.69 -7.32 -10.89
C VAL A 86 10.26 -6.40 -11.97
N SER A 87 9.59 -5.28 -12.20
CA SER A 87 10.07 -4.20 -13.07
C SER A 87 10.61 -3.06 -12.21
N LEU A 88 11.82 -2.58 -12.51
CA LEU A 88 12.43 -1.46 -11.79
C LEU A 88 12.22 -0.16 -12.57
N HIS A 89 11.68 0.85 -11.90
CA HIS A 89 11.45 2.20 -12.41
C HIS A 89 12.15 3.20 -11.49
N GLY A 90 13.44 3.46 -11.76
CA GLY A 90 14.28 4.22 -10.83
C GLY A 90 14.48 3.45 -9.52
N SER A 91 14.07 4.06 -8.39
CA SER A 91 14.10 3.42 -7.06
C SER A 91 12.84 2.60 -6.73
N VAL A 92 11.85 2.58 -7.62
CA VAL A 92 10.57 1.90 -7.41
C VAL A 92 10.59 0.52 -8.05
N ALA A 93 10.39 -0.51 -7.24
CA ALA A 93 10.15 -1.87 -7.70
C ALA A 93 8.65 -2.10 -7.87
N LEU A 94 8.20 -2.42 -9.08
CA LEU A 94 6.80 -2.68 -9.42
C LEU A 94 6.61 -4.15 -9.75
N ARG A 95 5.52 -4.72 -9.26
CA ARG A 95 5.09 -6.07 -9.62
C ARG A 95 3.57 -6.17 -9.66
N SER A 96 3.05 -7.07 -10.48
CA SER A 96 1.61 -7.36 -10.54
C SER A 96 1.37 -8.85 -10.45
N ALA A 97 0.46 -9.26 -9.58
CA ALA A 97 0.08 -10.65 -9.40
C ALA A 97 -1.36 -10.77 -8.89
N PRO A 98 -2.03 -11.91 -9.08
CA PRO A 98 -3.27 -12.21 -8.38
C PRO A 98 -3.01 -12.24 -6.86
N LEU A 99 -3.86 -11.56 -6.08
CA LEU A 99 -3.91 -11.67 -4.63
C LEU A 99 -5.19 -12.41 -4.25
N ALA A 100 -5.07 -13.51 -3.51
CA ALA A 100 -6.19 -14.42 -3.24
C ALA A 100 -7.27 -13.76 -2.36
N GLU A 101 -6.86 -12.80 -1.54
CA GLU A 101 -7.68 -12.03 -0.62
C GLU A 101 -8.42 -10.87 -1.32
N ALA A 102 -7.94 -10.44 -2.50
CA ALA A 102 -8.60 -9.41 -3.30
C ALA A 102 -9.85 -9.98 -4.00
N GLN A 103 -10.89 -9.15 -4.12
CA GLN A 103 -12.07 -9.49 -4.93
C GLN A 103 -11.65 -9.81 -6.37
N GLU A 104 -12.30 -10.81 -6.99
CA GLU A 104 -11.89 -11.32 -8.30
C GLU A 104 -11.92 -10.24 -9.40
N SER A 105 -12.92 -9.36 -9.36
CA SER A 105 -13.07 -8.21 -10.26
C SER A 105 -11.96 -7.16 -10.12
N LEU A 106 -11.22 -7.18 -9.01
CA LEU A 106 -10.15 -6.23 -8.70
C LEU A 106 -8.75 -6.84 -8.87
N ARG A 107 -8.66 -8.04 -9.44
CA ARG A 107 -7.40 -8.67 -9.84
C ARG A 107 -7.04 -8.30 -11.29
N PRO A 108 -5.75 -8.18 -11.62
CA PRO A 108 -4.58 -8.37 -10.77
C PRO A 108 -4.37 -7.20 -9.78
N VAL A 109 -3.64 -7.47 -8.71
CA VAL A 109 -3.16 -6.43 -7.78
C VAL A 109 -1.78 -5.99 -8.24
N THR A 110 -1.54 -4.68 -8.24
CA THR A 110 -0.22 -4.10 -8.51
C THR A 110 0.37 -3.56 -7.22
N GLU A 111 1.62 -3.95 -6.94
CA GLU A 111 2.38 -3.53 -5.77
C GLU A 111 3.63 -2.76 -6.21
N LEU A 112 3.86 -1.61 -5.58
CA LEU A 112 5.08 -0.82 -5.72
C LEU A 112 5.79 -0.80 -4.36
N LEU A 113 7.10 -1.08 -4.36
CA LEU A 113 7.97 -1.01 -3.20
C LEU A 113 9.10 -0.01 -3.47
N TRP A 114 9.33 0.92 -2.56
CA TRP A 114 10.44 1.87 -2.64
C TRP A 114 10.84 2.40 -1.27
N GLN A 115 11.86 3.26 -1.25
CA GLN A 115 12.27 4.00 -0.05
C GLN A 115 12.25 5.50 -0.33
N ALA A 116 11.79 6.28 0.66
CA ALA A 116 11.81 7.74 0.65
C ALA A 116 12.02 8.25 2.08
N ASP A 117 12.92 9.22 2.26
CA ASP A 117 13.20 9.87 3.55
C ASP A 117 13.43 8.91 4.74
N GLY A 118 14.16 7.82 4.48
CA GLY A 118 14.48 6.78 5.49
C GLY A 118 13.32 5.85 5.83
N LEU A 119 12.20 5.93 5.12
CA LEU A 119 11.04 5.05 5.25
C LEU A 119 11.02 4.03 4.11
N HIS A 120 10.50 2.85 4.40
CA HIS A 120 10.13 1.84 3.42
C HIS A 120 8.63 1.95 3.14
N LEU A 121 8.28 2.04 1.86
CA LEU A 121 6.91 2.27 1.43
C LEU A 121 6.44 1.13 0.54
N ARG A 122 5.17 0.78 0.69
CA ARG A 122 4.45 -0.16 -0.16
C ARG A 122 3.13 0.43 -0.60
N LEU A 123 2.95 0.63 -1.90
CA LEU A 123 1.67 0.99 -2.49
C LEU A 123 1.04 -0.25 -3.09
N THR A 124 -0.22 -0.52 -2.75
CA THR A 124 -0.99 -1.66 -3.25
C THR A 124 -2.23 -1.13 -3.95
N ALA A 125 -2.39 -1.48 -5.22
CA ALA A 125 -3.47 -1.01 -6.06
C ALA A 125 -4.31 -2.19 -6.54
N GLN A 126 -5.61 -2.15 -6.27
CA GLN A 126 -6.56 -3.16 -6.73
C GLN A 126 -7.54 -2.54 -7.74
N GLY A 127 -7.83 -3.29 -8.80
CA GLY A 127 -8.60 -2.84 -9.94
C GLY A 127 -7.74 -2.41 -11.14
N PRO A 128 -8.36 -1.91 -12.22
CA PRO A 128 -7.72 -1.58 -13.50
C PRO A 128 -6.90 -0.29 -13.40
N TRP A 129 -5.75 -0.35 -12.74
CA TRP A 129 -4.82 0.76 -12.63
C TRP A 129 -3.79 0.74 -13.74
N GLU A 130 -3.60 1.88 -14.40
CA GLU A 130 -2.45 2.11 -15.26
C GLU A 130 -1.16 2.24 -14.44
N HIS A 131 -0.10 1.54 -14.83
CA HIS A 131 1.18 1.59 -14.12
C HIS A 131 1.76 3.01 -14.05
N GLU A 132 1.60 3.81 -15.10
CA GLU A 132 2.06 5.21 -15.14
C GLU A 132 1.37 6.05 -14.05
N THR A 133 0.06 5.87 -13.86
CA THR A 133 -0.70 6.53 -12.79
C THR A 133 -0.17 6.13 -11.42
N LEU A 134 0.11 4.84 -11.20
CA LEU A 134 0.66 4.36 -9.93
C LEU A 134 2.06 4.91 -9.65
N LEU A 135 2.91 4.97 -10.68
CA LEU A 135 4.24 5.57 -10.58
C LEU A 135 4.16 7.08 -10.29
N SER A 136 3.21 7.79 -10.90
CA SER A 136 2.97 9.21 -10.61
C SER A 136 2.47 9.43 -9.19
N ILE A 137 1.62 8.54 -8.65
CA ILE A 137 1.19 8.58 -7.26
C ILE A 137 2.37 8.36 -6.33
N ALA A 138 3.16 7.30 -6.55
CA ALA A 138 4.33 6.96 -5.75
C ALA A 138 5.37 8.10 -5.74
N ALA A 139 5.61 8.76 -6.87
CA ALA A 139 6.50 9.91 -6.98
C ALA A 139 6.03 11.15 -6.19
N GLY A 140 4.72 11.24 -5.92
CA GLY A 140 4.13 12.33 -5.16
C GLY A 140 4.07 12.10 -3.64
N VAL A 141 4.54 10.96 -3.14
CA VAL A 141 4.52 10.61 -1.72
C VAL A 141 5.68 11.30 -0.99
N ARG A 142 5.37 12.22 -0.06
CA ARG A 142 6.32 13.05 0.68
C ARG A 142 5.78 13.46 2.04
#